data_AF-A0A2S8NTD6-F1
#
_entry.id   AF-A0A2S8NTD6-F1
#
_cell.length_a   1.000
_cell.length_b   1.000
_cell.length_c   1.000
_cell.angle_alpha   90.00
_cell.angle_beta   90.00
_cell.angle_gamma   90.00
#
_symmetry.space_group_name_H-M   'P 1'
#
loop_
_entity.id
_entity.type
_entity.pdbx_description
1 polymer ?
#
loop_
_entity_poly.entity_id
_entity_poly.type
_entity_poly.pdbx_seq_one_letter_code
_entity_poly.pdbx_strand_id
1 'polypeptide(L)'
;TYYKNDGKTINYLYEYDKDTGNKVKEIHYPTKAMVFFINEYDKNTGIQVKETIYQDDGESIKFVIEYDKDTGKKIKETIYKIDGKTIDKIIRY
;
A
#
# COMPACT_ATOMS: atom_id res chain seq x y z
N THR A 1 -0.53 -15.21 -5.07
CA THR A 1 -1.81 -14.56 -5.44
C THR A 1 -2.94 -15.30 -4.80
N TYR A 2 -3.88 -14.60 -4.18
CA TYR A 2 -5.04 -15.20 -3.54
C TYR A 2 -6.31 -14.67 -4.18
N TYR A 3 -7.23 -15.58 -4.48
CA TYR A 3 -8.48 -15.29 -5.18
C TYR A 3 -9.64 -15.17 -4.19
N LYS A 4 -10.69 -14.46 -4.60
CA LYS A 4 -12.00 -14.51 -3.95
C LYS A 4 -12.64 -15.90 -4.13
N ASN A 5 -13.76 -16.14 -3.46
CA ASN A 5 -14.51 -17.41 -3.53
C ASN A 5 -14.91 -17.81 -4.97
N ASP A 6 -14.90 -16.87 -5.92
CA ASP A 6 -15.17 -17.14 -7.34
C ASP A 6 -13.99 -17.78 -8.09
N GLY A 7 -12.80 -17.87 -7.48
CA GLY A 7 -11.58 -18.41 -8.06
C GLY A 7 -11.01 -17.61 -9.24
N LYS A 8 -11.57 -16.42 -9.54
CA LYS A 8 -11.24 -15.62 -10.74
C LYS A 8 -10.82 -14.21 -10.39
N THR A 9 -11.34 -13.65 -9.31
CA THR A 9 -11.05 -12.29 -8.87
C THR A 9 -9.89 -12.33 -7.88
N ILE A 10 -8.79 -11.63 -8.16
CA ILE A 10 -7.70 -11.49 -7.20
C ILE A 10 -8.20 -10.67 -6.02
N ASN A 11 -7.95 -11.15 -4.80
CA ASN A 11 -8.27 -10.46 -3.56
C ASN A 11 -7.04 -9.74 -3.02
N TYR A 12 -5.90 -10.44 -3.01
CA TYR A 12 -4.61 -9.87 -2.63
C TYR A 12 -3.43 -10.52 -3.37
N LEU A 13 -2.41 -9.71 -3.62
CA LEU A 13 -1.11 -10.13 -4.15
C LEU A 13 -0.04 -9.87 -3.08
N TYR A 14 0.85 -10.84 -2.89
CA TYR A 14 2.06 -10.65 -2.08
C TYR A 14 3.29 -10.85 -2.94
N GLU A 15 4.28 -9.99 -2.74
CA GLU A 15 5.63 -10.16 -3.26
C GLU A 15 6.58 -10.34 -2.08
N TYR A 16 7.54 -11.24 -2.24
CA TYR A 16 8.51 -11.61 -1.21
C TYR A 16 9.92 -11.38 -1.75
N ASP A 17 10.81 -10.90 -0.89
CA ASP A 17 12.24 -10.81 -1.20
C ASP A 17 12.84 -12.21 -1.29
N LYS A 18 13.57 -12.48 -2.38
CA LYS A 18 14.11 -13.80 -2.68
C LYS A 18 15.21 -14.26 -1.72
N ASP A 19 15.91 -13.33 -1.08
CA ASP A 19 17.10 -13.63 -0.27
C ASP A 19 16.74 -13.81 1.21
N THR A 20 15.81 -12.99 1.71
CA THR A 20 15.34 -12.99 3.10
C THR A 20 14.06 -13.79 3.33
N GLY A 21 13.26 -13.97 2.27
CA GLY A 21 11.91 -14.55 2.36
C GLY A 21 10.86 -13.61 2.96
N ASN A 22 11.23 -12.38 3.30
CA ASN A 22 10.31 -11.41 3.89
C ASN A 22 9.34 -10.87 2.85
N LYS A 23 8.10 -10.59 3.27
CA LYS A 23 7.13 -9.88 2.43
C LYS A 23 7.66 -8.48 2.16
N VAL A 24 7.67 -8.04 0.90
CA VAL A 24 8.11 -6.70 0.49
C VAL A 24 6.97 -5.85 -0.07
N LYS A 25 5.92 -6.50 -0.57
CA LYS A 25 4.77 -5.79 -1.13
C LYS A 25 3.49 -6.57 -0.92
N GLU A 26 2.41 -5.83 -0.72
CA GLU A 26 1.06 -6.34 -0.62
C GLU A 26 0.11 -5.40 -1.34
N ILE A 27 -0.72 -5.96 -2.23
CA ILE A 27 -1.70 -5.20 -3.00
C ILE A 27 -3.09 -5.77 -2.72
N HIS A 28 -4.03 -4.91 -2.37
CA HIS A 28 -5.41 -5.28 -2.07
C HIS A 28 -6.38 -4.81 -3.15
N TYR A 29 -7.26 -5.74 -3.56
CA TYR A 29 -8.25 -5.53 -4.60
C TYR A 29 -9.67 -5.79 -4.03
N PRO A 30 -10.39 -4.77 -3.58
CA PRO A 30 -11.76 -4.91 -3.08
C PRO A 30 -12.71 -5.36 -4.19
N THR A 31 -12.38 -5.12 -5.47
CA THR A 31 -13.10 -5.62 -6.64
C THR A 31 -12.10 -5.92 -7.78
N LYS A 32 -12.55 -6.58 -8.85
CA LYS A 32 -11.72 -7.13 -9.92
C LYS A 32 -10.87 -6.10 -10.69
N ALA A 33 -11.12 -4.80 -10.53
CA ALA A 33 -10.50 -3.76 -11.36
C ALA A 33 -9.88 -2.59 -10.58
N MET A 34 -9.84 -2.63 -9.24
CA MET A 34 -9.46 -1.45 -8.45
C MET A 34 -8.46 -1.83 -7.38
N VAL A 35 -7.30 -1.18 -7.40
CA VAL A 35 -6.36 -1.23 -6.28
C VAL A 35 -6.91 -0.33 -5.19
N PHE A 36 -7.03 -0.83 -3.98
CA PHE A 36 -7.52 -0.04 -2.83
C PHE A 36 -6.37 0.50 -2.00
N PHE A 37 -5.40 -0.35 -1.70
CA PHE A 37 -4.13 0.09 -1.15
C PHE A 37 -2.99 -0.85 -1.51
N ILE A 38 -1.78 -0.31 -1.40
CA ILE A 38 -0.52 -1.01 -1.52
C ILE A 38 0.28 -0.76 -0.24
N ASN A 39 0.72 -1.84 0.40
CA ASN A 39 1.70 -1.79 1.48
C ASN A 39 3.06 -2.23 0.98
N GLU A 40 4.10 -1.50 1.39
CA GLU A 40 5.50 -1.80 1.11
C GLU A 40 6.24 -2.00 2.43
N TYR A 41 7.13 -2.98 2.45
CA TYR A 41 7.82 -3.44 3.66
C TYR A 41 9.33 -3.45 3.44
N ASP A 42 10.09 -3.12 4.48
CA ASP A 42 11.54 -3.26 4.47
C ASP A 42 11.91 -4.75 4.37
N LYS A 43 12.72 -5.09 3.37
CA LYS A 43 13.06 -6.48 3.09
C LYS A 43 13.86 -7.18 4.19
N ASN A 44 14.60 -6.44 5.03
CA ASN A 44 15.48 -7.06 6.02
C ASN A 44 14.74 -7.31 7.33
N THR A 45 13.86 -6.38 7.71
CA THR A 45 13.11 -6.39 8.98
C THR A 45 11.69 -6.93 8.83
N GLY A 46 11.12 -6.86 7.62
CA GLY A 46 9.70 -7.13 7.37
C GLY A 46 8.75 -6.05 7.90
N ILE A 47 9.28 -4.93 8.42
CA ILE A 47 8.48 -3.83 8.96
C ILE A 47 7.90 -3.01 7.82
N GLN A 48 6.63 -2.62 7.94
CA GLN A 48 5.97 -1.76 6.96
C GLN A 48 6.64 -0.39 6.94
N VAL A 49 7.00 0.09 5.74
CA VAL A 49 7.66 1.39 5.54
C VAL A 49 6.79 2.37 4.79
N LYS A 50 5.82 1.88 4.01
CA LYS A 50 4.93 2.73 3.24
C LYS A 50 3.56 2.09 3.00
N GLU A 51 2.56 2.94 2.93
CA GLU A 51 1.19 2.62 2.53
C GLU A 51 0.73 3.65 1.51
N THR A 52 0.19 3.18 0.38
CA THR A 52 -0.43 4.03 -0.64
C THR A 52 -1.89 3.64 -0.75
N ILE A 53 -2.79 4.58 -0.48
CA ILE A 53 -4.25 4.37 -0.54
C ILE A 53 -4.78 5.13 -1.75
N TYR A 54 -5.60 4.47 -2.55
CA TYR A 54 -6.18 5.03 -3.76
C TYR A 54 -7.60 5.56 -3.51
N GLN A 55 -8.06 6.43 -4.40
CA GLN A 55 -9.43 6.89 -4.46
C GLN A 55 -10.34 5.77 -4.98
N ASP A 56 -11.64 6.03 -4.96
CA ASP A 56 -12.65 5.10 -5.46
C ASP A 56 -12.58 4.86 -6.98
N ASP A 57 -11.66 5.51 -7.71
CA ASP A 57 -11.35 5.22 -9.12
C ASP A 57 -10.27 4.12 -9.28
N GLY A 58 -9.58 3.76 -8.20
CA GLY A 58 -8.51 2.76 -8.19
C GLY A 58 -7.20 3.20 -8.87
N GLU A 59 -7.10 4.46 -9.28
CA GLU A 59 -5.96 5.01 -10.03
C GLU A 59 -5.36 6.24 -9.32
N SER A 60 -6.20 7.16 -8.87
CA SER A 60 -5.79 8.39 -8.21
C SER A 60 -5.37 8.10 -6.78
N ILE A 61 -4.22 8.64 -6.36
CA ILE A 61 -3.75 8.46 -4.98
C ILE A 61 -4.58 9.36 -4.05
N LYS A 62 -5.04 8.81 -2.94
CA LYS A 62 -5.72 9.55 -1.86
C LYS A 62 -4.74 9.88 -0.72
N PHE A 63 -3.97 8.90 -0.29
CA PHE A 63 -3.00 9.03 0.80
C PHE A 63 -1.69 8.30 0.49
N VAL A 64 -0.59 8.88 0.96
CA VAL A 64 0.68 8.17 1.13
C VAL A 64 1.12 8.32 2.58
N ILE A 65 1.30 7.21 3.27
CA ILE A 65 1.76 7.17 4.66
C ILE A 65 3.15 6.52 4.68
N GLU A 66 4.09 7.17 5.36
CA GLU A 66 5.45 6.67 5.56
C GLU A 66 5.64 6.32 7.03
N TYR A 67 6.33 5.21 7.26
CA TYR A 67 6.56 4.61 8.57
C TYR A 67 8.07 4.52 8.83
N ASP A 68 8.45 4.71 10.08
CA ASP A 68 9.80 4.48 10.56
C ASP A 68 10.16 3.00 10.42
N LYS A 69 11.24 2.70 9.72
CA LYS A 69 11.63 1.32 9.36
C LYS A 69 12.03 0.45 10.55
N ASP A 70 12.41 1.06 11.68
CA ASP A 70 12.93 0.35 12.84
C ASP A 70 11.83 0.14 13.90
N THR A 71 10.86 1.06 13.98
CA THR A 71 9.78 1.04 14.99
C THR A 71 8.40 0.77 14.42
N GLY A 72 8.20 0.89 13.10
CA GLY A 72 6.89 0.77 12.43
C GLY A 72 5.92 1.92 12.73
N LYS A 73 6.39 3.00 13.35
CA LYS A 73 5.53 4.15 13.70
C LYS A 73 5.35 5.07 12.49
N LYS A 74 4.16 5.65 12.35
CA LYS A 74 3.91 6.69 11.33
C LYS A 74 4.83 7.87 11.58
N ILE A 75 5.50 8.34 10.53
CA ILE A 75 6.36 9.53 10.57
C ILE A 75 5.85 10.64 9.66
N LYS A 76 5.12 10.28 8.60
CA LYS A 76 4.58 11.24 7.65
C LYS A 76 3.33 10.71 6.97
N GLU A 77 2.42 11.62 6.69
CA GLU A 77 1.21 11.37 5.91
C GLU A 77 1.02 12.51 4.90
N THR A 78 0.86 12.14 3.63
CA THR A 78 0.60 13.06 2.51
C THR A 78 -0.80 12.78 1.99
N ILE A 79 -1.65 13.81 2.01
CA ILE A 79 -3.03 13.78 1.53
C ILE A 79 -3.06 14.47 0.18
N TYR A 80 -3.69 13.84 -0.80
CA TYR A 80 -3.83 14.36 -2.16
C TYR A 80 -5.26 14.82 -2.41
N LYS A 81 -5.40 15.79 -3.32
CA LYS A 81 -6.70 16.20 -3.85
C LYS A 81 -7.30 15.08 -4.73
N ILE A 82 -8.54 15.29 -5.16
CA ILE A 82 -9.26 14.31 -5.99
C ILE A 82 -8.56 14.00 -7.31
N ASP A 83 -7.70 14.89 -7.81
CA ASP A 83 -6.89 14.66 -9.02
C ASP A 83 -5.75 13.64 -8.83
N GLY A 84 -5.52 13.18 -7.60
CA GLY A 84 -4.50 12.22 -7.22
C GLY A 84 -3.05 12.68 -7.38
N LYS A 85 -2.83 13.97 -7.70
CA LYS A 85 -1.52 14.53 -8.07
C LYS A 85 -1.17 15.75 -7.23
N THR A 86 -2.14 16.60 -6.96
CA THR A 86 -1.95 17.81 -6.17
C THR A 86 -1.98 17.46 -4.69
N ILE A 87 -0.91 17.82 -3.97
CA ILE A 87 -0.87 17.66 -2.52
C ILE A 87 -1.83 18.66 -1.88
N ASP A 88 -2.72 18.17 -1.03
CA ASP A 88 -3.61 18.97 -0.21
C ASP A 88 -2.99 19.28 1.14
N LYS A 89 -2.39 18.27 1.78
CA LYS A 89 -1.84 18.39 3.13
C LYS A 89 -0.67 17.44 3.37
N ILE A 90 0.28 17.86 4.20
CA ILE A 90 1.33 17.01 4.74
C ILE A 90 1.31 17.11 6.26
N ILE A 91 1.30 15.96 6.93
CA ILE A 91 1.40 15.83 8.39
C ILE A 91 2.69 15.08 8.71
N ARG A 92 3.40 15.52 9.76
CA ARG A 92 4.59 14.85 10.32
C ARG A 92 4.34 14.57 11.80
N TYR A 93 4.83 13.45 12.30
CA TYR A 93 4.61 12.94 13.65
C TYR A 93 5.91 12.92 14.46
#